data_AF-A0AAD9KU25-F1
#
_entry.id   AF-A0AAD9KU25-F1
#
_cell.length_a   1.000
_cell.length_b   1.000
_cell.length_c   1.000
_cell.angle_alpha   90.00
_cell.angle_beta   90.00
_cell.angle_gamma   90.00
#
_symmetry.space_group_name_H-M   'P 1'
#
loop_
_entity.id
_entity.type
_entity.pdbx_description
1 polymer ?
#
loop_
_entity_poly.entity_id
_entity_poly.type
_entity_poly.pdbx_seq_one_letter_code
_entity_poly.pdbx_strand_id
1 'polypeptide(L)'
;MVVTSGGWTSTGLGHDIVLDLAAHKERLMKEELRLNDANDKDKYIDITLHARVLGKGKGTPFIKVGIHCTGVDIDEESEGSDWQGFHG
;
A
#
# COMPACT_ATOMS: atom_id res chain seq x y z
N MET A 1 4.03 -5.77 4.09
CA MET A 1 3.90 -6.03 2.65
C MET A 1 3.50 -7.48 2.49
N VAL A 2 2.44 -7.77 1.74
CA VAL A 2 2.01 -9.15 1.44
C VAL A 2 1.86 -9.27 -0.08
N VAL A 3 2.41 -10.34 -0.66
CA VAL A 3 2.14 -10.70 -2.06
C VAL A 3 0.84 -11.48 -2.07
N THR A 4 -0.19 -10.95 -2.72
CA THR A 4 -1.55 -11.53 -2.67
C THR A 4 -1.86 -12.41 -3.88
N SER A 5 -1.17 -12.21 -5.00
CA SER A 5 -1.22 -13.13 -6.15
C SER A 5 0.01 -12.98 -7.04
N GLY A 6 0.47 -14.12 -7.59
CA GLY A 6 1.46 -14.18 -8.67
C GLY A 6 0.89 -15.02 -9.80
N GLY A 7 0.77 -14.43 -10.99
CA GLY A 7 0.25 -15.09 -12.18
C GLY A 7 1.14 -14.85 -13.39
N TRP A 8 0.93 -15.61 -14.46
CA TRP A 8 1.53 -15.30 -15.76
C TRP A 8 0.77 -14.16 -16.42
N THR A 9 1.47 -13.29 -17.13
CA THR A 9 0.82 -12.31 -17.99
C THR A 9 0.04 -13.02 -19.10
N SER A 10 -0.98 -12.35 -19.66
CA SER A 10 -1.77 -12.88 -20.79
C SER A 10 -0.95 -13.19 -22.04
N THR A 11 0.24 -12.59 -22.16
CA THR A 11 1.20 -12.85 -23.24
C THR A 11 2.11 -14.06 -22.96
N GLY A 12 2.14 -14.57 -21.73
CA GLY A 12 3.03 -15.65 -21.29
C GLY A 12 4.51 -15.25 -21.17
N LEU A 13 4.84 -13.98 -21.39
CA LEU A 13 6.22 -13.47 -21.40
C LEU A 13 6.66 -12.86 -20.05
N GLY A 14 5.81 -12.90 -19.02
CA GLY A 14 6.13 -12.33 -17.73
C GLY A 14 5.15 -12.72 -16.63
N HIS A 15 5.23 -11.99 -15.52
CA HIS A 15 4.41 -12.21 -14.34
C HIS A 15 3.64 -10.97 -13.92
N ASP A 16 2.36 -11.16 -13.57
CA ASP A 16 1.56 -10.15 -12.89
C ASP A 16 1.66 -10.37 -11.37
N ILE A 17 2.04 -9.31 -10.66
CA ILE A 17 2.27 -9.33 -9.21
C ILE A 17 1.41 -8.24 -8.56
N VAL A 18 0.62 -8.64 -7.57
CA VAL A 18 -0.18 -7.73 -6.75
C VAL A 18 0.41 -7.67 -5.35
N LEU A 19 0.64 -6.44 -4.86
CA LEU A 19 1.28 -6.17 -3.57
C LEU A 19 0.36 -5.32 -2.70
N ASP A 20 0.12 -5.78 -1.47
CA ASP A 20 -0.52 -4.99 -0.43
C ASP A 20 0.51 -4.42 0.54
N LEU A 21 0.47 -3.10 0.74
CA LEU A 21 1.43 -2.33 1.53
C LEU A 21 0.69 -1.62 2.67
N ALA A 22 1.12 -1.86 3.91
CA ALA A 22 0.51 -1.25 5.08
C ALA A 22 1.18 0.11 5.40
N ALA A 23 0.39 1.18 5.37
CA ALA A 23 0.86 2.56 5.47
C ALA A 23 0.47 3.22 6.81
N HIS A 24 0.87 2.63 7.93
CA HIS A 24 0.38 3.02 9.27
C HIS A 24 0.90 4.36 9.81
N LYS A 25 2.03 4.87 9.33
CA LYS A 25 2.64 6.11 9.85
C LYS A 25 3.03 7.03 8.70
N GLU A 26 2.79 8.34 8.86
CA GLU A 26 3.29 9.36 7.94
C GLU A 26 4.81 9.28 7.87
N ARG A 27 5.33 8.92 6.69
CA ARG A 27 6.77 8.77 6.44
C ARG A 27 7.06 8.66 4.95
N LEU A 28 8.33 8.83 4.60
CA LEU A 28 8.85 8.25 3.37
C LEU A 28 9.08 6.76 3.63
N MET A 29 8.38 5.93 2.86
CA MET A 29 8.48 4.50 2.89
C MET A 29 9.45 4.03 1.80
N LYS A 30 10.36 3.13 2.18
CA LYS A 30 11.21 2.36 1.27
C LYS A 30 11.04 0.90 1.65
N GLU A 31 10.40 0.12 0.79
CA GLU A 31 10.27 -1.33 0.96
C GLU A 31 11.08 -2.04 -0.11
N GLU A 32 11.83 -3.06 0.29
CA GLU A 32 12.66 -3.87 -0.59
C GLU A 32 12.08 -5.28 -0.66
N LEU A 33 11.98 -5.84 -1.86
CA LEU A 33 11.53 -7.20 -2.08
C LEU A 33 12.45 -7.88 -3.10
N ARG A 34 12.66 -9.18 -2.90
CA ARG A 34 13.41 -10.03 -3.81
C ARG A 34 12.51 -11.13 -4.35
N LEU A 35 12.39 -11.18 -5.66
CA LEU A 35 11.79 -12.31 -6.38
C LEU A 35 12.93 -13.28 -6.74
N ASN A 36 12.84 -14.52 -6.30
CA ASN A 36 13.82 -15.56 -6.64
C ASN A 36 13.20 -16.49 -7.68
N ASP A 37 14.01 -17.00 -8.60
CA ASP A 37 13.61 -18.11 -9.45
C ASP A 37 13.36 -19.35 -8.58
N ALA A 38 12.30 -20.10 -8.90
CA ALA A 38 11.91 -21.26 -8.12
C ALA A 38 12.92 -22.41 -8.20
N ASN A 39 13.69 -22.48 -9.29
CA ASN A 39 14.61 -23.57 -9.60
C ASN A 39 16.08 -23.15 -9.48
N ASP A 40 16.38 -21.86 -9.47
CA ASP A 40 17.75 -21.32 -9.46
C ASP A 40 17.88 -20.16 -8.46
N LYS A 41 18.45 -20.44 -7.29
CA LYS A 41 18.58 -19.46 -6.20
C LYS A 41 19.50 -18.28 -6.52
N ASP A 42 20.36 -18.43 -7.53
CA ASP A 42 21.28 -17.37 -7.94
C ASP A 42 20.62 -16.40 -8.94
N LYS A 43 19.44 -16.76 -9.48
CA LYS A 43 18.61 -15.88 -10.32
C LYS A 43 17.55 -15.20 -9.48
N TYR A 44 17.67 -13.88 -9.37
CA TYR A 44 16.70 -13.08 -8.64
C TYR A 44 16.55 -11.68 -9.23
N ILE A 45 15.45 -11.04 -8.87
CA ILE A 45 15.14 -9.64 -9.19
C ILE A 45 14.91 -8.92 -7.86
N ASP A 46 15.69 -7.87 -7.62
CA ASP A 46 15.46 -6.94 -6.51
C ASP A 46 14.57 -5.79 -6.96
N ILE A 47 13.52 -5.52 -6.18
CA ILE A 47 12.58 -4.45 -6.43
C ILE A 47 12.54 -3.56 -5.19
N THR A 48 12.78 -2.27 -5.39
CA THR A 48 12.65 -1.24 -4.34
C THR A 48 11.44 -0.37 -4.62
N LEU A 49 10.55 -0.27 -3.64
CA LEU A 49 9.34 0.54 -3.69
C LEU A 49 9.53 1.79 -2.83
N HIS A 50 9.48 2.96 -3.48
CA HIS A 50 9.49 4.24 -2.81
C HIS A 50 8.08 4.84 -2.80
N ALA A 51 7.57 5.15 -1.61
CA ALA A 51 6.27 5.80 -1.44
C ALA A 51 6.34 6.88 -0.36
N ARG A 52 5.43 7.86 -0.44
CA ARG A 52 5.21 8.83 0.63
C ARG A 52 3.85 8.55 1.24
N VAL A 53 3.84 8.15 2.50
CA VAL A 53 2.62 8.01 3.29
C VAL A 53 2.28 9.40 3.81
N LEU A 54 1.05 9.84 3.55
CA LEU A 54 0.52 11.12 4.02
C LEU A 54 -0.41 10.89 5.21
N GLY A 55 -0.33 11.74 6.22
CA GLY A 55 -1.26 11.73 7.37
C GLY A 55 -2.64 12.30 7.02
N LYS A 56 -3.58 12.14 7.97
CA LYS A 56 -4.94 12.70 7.89
C LYS A 56 -4.87 14.22 7.64
N GLY A 57 -5.73 14.74 6.77
CA GLY A 57 -5.85 16.18 6.48
C GLY A 57 -4.73 16.80 5.63
N LYS A 58 -3.80 16.00 5.08
CA LYS A 58 -2.70 16.49 4.21
C LYS A 58 -3.06 16.63 2.72
N GLY A 59 -4.35 16.55 2.39
CA GLY A 59 -4.88 16.60 1.02
C GLY A 59 -5.06 15.22 0.40
N THR A 60 -5.59 15.18 -0.82
CA THR A 60 -5.78 13.93 -1.58
C THR A 60 -4.42 13.38 -2.00
N PRO A 61 -4.03 12.16 -1.58
CA PRO A 61 -2.80 11.55 -2.06
C PRO A 61 -2.83 11.42 -3.58
N PHE A 62 -1.71 11.73 -4.23
CA PHE A 62 -1.58 11.50 -5.67
C PHE A 62 -1.36 10.00 -5.91
N ILE A 63 -2.45 9.28 -6.13
CA ILE A 63 -2.44 7.85 -6.39
C ILE A 63 -2.11 7.63 -7.87
N LYS A 64 -0.99 6.95 -8.15
CA LYS A 64 -0.62 6.59 -9.53
C LYS A 64 -1.59 5.53 -10.06
N VAL A 65 -1.77 5.50 -11.39
CA VAL A 65 -2.57 4.47 -12.06
C VAL A 65 -2.12 3.08 -11.62
N GLY A 66 -3.08 2.23 -11.25
CA GLY A 66 -2.84 0.87 -10.75
C GLY A 66 -2.65 0.75 -9.24
N ILE A 67 -2.47 1.86 -8.53
CA ILE A 67 -2.47 1.89 -7.05
C ILE A 67 -3.89 2.19 -6.57
N HIS A 68 -4.35 1.49 -5.54
CA HIS A 68 -5.64 1.76 -4.92
C HIS A 68 -5.54 1.52 -3.41
N CYS A 69 -6.36 2.23 -2.63
CA CYS A 69 -6.46 2.02 -1.19
C CYS A 69 -7.36 0.80 -0.96
N THR A 70 -6.81 -0.27 -0.39
CA THR A 70 -7.53 -1.53 -0.10
C THR A 70 -8.17 -1.56 1.29
N GLY A 71 -7.79 -0.62 2.16
CA GLY A 71 -8.37 -0.44 3.50
C GLY A 71 -7.74 0.74 4.23
N VAL A 72 -8.46 1.26 5.22
CA VAL A 72 -7.98 2.29 6.15
C VAL A 72 -8.25 1.80 7.56
N ASP A 73 -7.22 1.75 8.41
CA ASP A 73 -7.44 1.58 9.85
C ASP A 73 -8.07 2.87 10.38
N ILE A 74 -9.35 2.80 10.73
CA ILE A 74 -10.06 3.90 11.37
C ILE A 74 -9.68 3.80 12.85
N ASP A 75 -8.78 4.67 13.32
CA ASP A 75 -8.62 4.86 14.76
C ASP A 75 -9.98 5.30 15.32
N GLU A 76 -10.61 4.47 16.15
CA GLU A 76 -11.94 4.67 16.75
C GLU A 76 -12.03 5.85 17.74
N GLU A 77 -11.12 6.82 17.70
CA GLU A 77 -11.04 7.92 18.67
C GLU A 77 -11.64 9.25 18.17
N SER A 78 -12.42 9.24 17.09
CA SER A 78 -13.06 10.46 16.56
C SER A 78 -14.58 10.50 16.76
N GLU A 79 -15.08 10.03 17.91
CA GLU A 79 -16.47 10.30 18.34
C GLU A 79 -16.52 10.99 19.72
N GLY A 80 -15.76 12.09 19.85
CA GLY A 80 -15.90 13.03 20.96
C GLY A 80 -16.23 14.43 20.45
N SER A 81 -17.16 14.55 19.51
CA SER A 81 -17.63 15.86 19.07
C SER A 81 -18.72 16.30 20.06
N ASP A 82 -18.31 17.01 21.11
CA ASP A 82 -19.16 17.64 22.14
C ASP A 82 -20.06 18.73 21.50
N TRP A 83 -20.97 18.33 20.62
CA TRP A 83 -22.02 19.20 20.09
C TRP A 83 -23.06 19.42 21.19
N GLN A 84 -23.00 20.57 21.86
CA GLN A 84 -23.93 20.96 22.93
C GLN A 84 -25.29 21.50 22.41
N GLY A 85 -25.57 21.39 21.10
CA GLY A 85 -26.81 21.88 20.49
C GLY A 85 -27.04 23.41 20.66
N PHE A 86 -28.17 23.91 20.16
CA PHE A 86 -28.63 25.27 20.44
C PHE A 86 -29.61 25.21 21.61
N HIS A 87 -29.26 25.84 22.74
CA HIS A 87 -30.21 26.07 23.82
C HIS A 87 -31.17 27.20 23.38
N GLY A 88 -32.46 26.89 23.33
CA GLY A 88 -33.55 27.84 23.09
C GLY A 88 -34.02 28.53 24.36
#